data_AF-A0A7J0CGB1-F1
#
_entry.id   AF-A0A7J0CGB1-F1
#
_cell.length_a   1.000
_cell.length_b   1.000
_cell.length_c   1.000
_cell.angle_alpha   90.00
_cell.angle_beta   90.00
_cell.angle_gamma   90.00
#
_symmetry.space_group_name_H-M   'P 1'
#
loop_
_entity.id
_entity.type
_entity.pdbx_description
1 polymer ?
#
loop_
_entity_poly.entity_id
_entity_poly.type
_entity_poly.pdbx_seq_one_letter_code
_entity_poly.pdbx_strand_id
1 'polypeptide(L)'
;MSDRQFKDCDGDTWTEYEPGKVRLTARADGSDMYLGCTDSLADVQGESGPLTEIRPDVDVRALLAGVLNDMADGAREAFMETDDVSEERVYGKVAYIFDRKARELRELRELREESA
;
A
#
# COMPACT_ATOMS: atom_id res chain seq x y z
N MET A 1 7.19 13.17 16.62
CA MET A 1 6.45 12.20 15.79
C MET A 1 5.59 13.01 14.85
N SER A 2 5.47 12.63 13.58
CA SER A 2 4.46 13.23 12.70
C SER A 2 3.09 12.86 13.24
N ASP A 3 2.14 13.79 13.23
CA ASP A 3 0.75 13.49 13.53
C ASP A 3 0.24 12.40 12.57
N ARG A 4 -0.56 11.46 13.08
CA ARG A 4 -1.09 10.36 12.27
C ARG A 4 -2.12 10.91 11.29
N GLN A 5 -2.06 10.44 10.05
CA GLN A 5 -3.00 10.87 9.02
C GLN A 5 -3.75 9.67 8.47
N PHE A 6 -4.98 9.89 8.04
CA PHE A 6 -5.87 8.87 7.54
C PHE A 6 -6.57 9.36 6.28
N LYS A 7 -6.82 8.44 5.34
CA LYS A 7 -7.76 8.62 4.24
C LYS A 7 -9.05 7.87 4.52
N ASP A 8 -10.18 8.51 4.30
CA ASP A 8 -11.47 7.82 4.22
C ASP A 8 -11.74 7.28 2.80
N CYS A 9 -12.91 6.67 2.62
CA CYS A 9 -13.31 6.10 1.33
C CYS A 9 -13.65 7.15 0.28
N ASP A 10 -14.00 8.37 0.69
CA ASP A 10 -14.21 9.50 -0.21
C ASP A 10 -12.87 10.12 -0.68
N GLY A 11 -11.78 9.76 0.01
CA GLY A 11 -10.41 10.17 -0.29
C GLY A 11 -9.98 11.42 0.47
N ASP A 12 -10.80 11.92 1.39
CA ASP A 12 -10.49 13.04 2.25
C ASP A 12 -9.40 12.65 3.25
N THR A 13 -8.64 13.64 3.71
CA THR A 13 -7.51 13.44 4.62
C THR A 13 -7.80 14.01 5.99
N TRP A 14 -7.77 13.12 6.98
CA TRP A 14 -7.99 13.39 8.39
C TRP A 14 -6.66 13.31 9.15
N THR A 15 -6.34 14.31 9.96
CA THR A 15 -5.12 14.34 10.79
C THR A 15 -5.49 14.22 12.26
N GLU A 16 -4.92 13.24 12.97
CA GLU A 16 -5.13 13.00 14.39
C GLU A 16 -4.36 14.01 15.23
N TYR A 17 -5.07 14.77 16.07
CA TYR A 17 -4.48 15.81 16.93
C TYR A 17 -4.51 15.44 18.42
N GLU A 18 -5.36 14.47 18.79
CA GLU A 18 -5.37 13.78 20.08
C GLU A 18 -5.70 12.30 19.81
N PRO A 19 -5.28 11.35 20.65
CA PRO A 19 -5.61 9.95 20.45
C PRO A 19 -7.13 9.73 20.29
N GLY A 20 -7.54 9.22 19.13
CA GLY A 20 -8.93 8.98 18.78
C GLY A 20 -9.69 10.18 18.20
N LYS A 21 -9.08 11.37 18.13
CA LYS A 21 -9.71 12.59 17.60
C LYS A 21 -8.95 13.12 16.38
N VAL A 22 -9.70 13.34 15.32
CA VAL A 22 -9.18 13.74 14.01
C VAL A 22 -9.77 15.05 13.55
N ARG A 23 -9.01 15.75 12.72
CA ARG A 23 -9.42 16.97 12.04
C ARG A 23 -9.36 16.75 10.54
N LEU A 24 -10.41 17.15 9.83
CA LEU A 24 -10.38 17.18 8.37
C LEU A 24 -9.39 18.25 7.89
N THR A 25 -8.37 17.83 7.15
CA THR A 25 -7.24 18.68 6.74
C THR A 25 -7.11 18.85 5.24
N ALA A 26 -7.67 17.94 4.45
CA ALA A 26 -7.79 18.10 3.01
C ALA A 26 -9.00 17.33 2.50
N ARG A 27 -9.69 17.91 1.51
CA ARG A 27 -10.75 17.23 0.78
C ARG A 27 -10.20 16.61 -0.50
N ALA A 28 -10.74 15.47 -0.93
CA ALA A 28 -10.36 14.82 -2.19
C ALA A 28 -10.65 15.71 -3.42
N ASP A 29 -11.75 16.47 -3.35
CA ASP A 29 -12.17 17.41 -4.38
C ASP A 29 -11.41 18.74 -4.38
N GLY A 30 -10.50 18.95 -3.41
CA GLY A 30 -9.72 20.17 -3.25
C GLY A 30 -10.51 21.37 -2.71
N SER A 31 -11.76 21.18 -2.29
CA SER A 31 -12.57 22.23 -1.67
C SER A 31 -12.13 22.52 -0.24
N ASP A 32 -12.42 23.74 0.23
CA ASP A 32 -12.21 24.14 1.63
C ASP A 32 -13.42 23.84 2.52
N MET A 33 -14.45 23.16 1.97
CA MET A 33 -15.67 22.89 2.70
C MET A 33 -15.39 21.97 3.89
N TYR A 34 -15.83 22.39 5.08
CA TYR A 34 -15.65 21.66 6.35
C TYR A 34 -14.19 21.41 6.78
N LEU A 35 -13.19 21.99 6.10
CA LEU A 35 -11.82 21.93 6.58
C LEU A 35 -11.72 22.49 8.00
N GLY A 36 -10.97 21.81 8.85
CA GLY A 36 -10.87 22.13 10.27
C GLY A 36 -11.95 21.52 11.15
N CYS A 37 -12.99 20.90 10.57
CA CYS A 37 -13.97 20.10 11.32
C CYS A 37 -13.24 19.00 12.11
N THR A 38 -13.70 18.77 13.33
CA THR A 38 -13.11 17.77 14.22
C THR A 38 -14.14 16.72 14.57
N ASP A 39 -13.70 15.47 14.63
CA ASP A 39 -14.55 14.34 14.97
C ASP A 39 -13.75 13.23 15.65
N SER A 40 -14.42 12.19 16.13
CA SER A 40 -13.79 10.96 16.59
C SER A 40 -13.49 10.02 15.43
N LEU A 41 -12.43 9.21 15.52
CA LEU A 41 -12.13 8.18 14.52
C LEU A 41 -13.32 7.21 14.30
N ALA A 42 -14.07 6.90 15.35
CA ALA A 42 -15.19 5.96 15.28
C ALA A 42 -16.36 6.55 14.49
N ASP A 43 -16.65 7.84 14.67
CA ASP A 43 -17.74 8.52 13.97
C ASP A 43 -17.41 8.69 12.49
N VAL A 44 -16.18 9.14 12.17
CA VAL A 44 -15.71 9.20 10.76
C VAL A 44 -15.76 7.82 10.11
N GLN A 45 -15.39 6.76 10.81
CA GLN A 45 -15.51 5.40 10.29
C GLN A 45 -16.96 4.96 10.04
N GLY A 46 -17.88 5.40 10.89
CA GLY A 46 -19.31 5.13 10.76
C GLY A 46 -19.95 5.85 9.57
N GLU A 47 -19.49 7.06 9.26
CA GLU A 47 -20.07 7.91 8.20
C GLU A 47 -19.38 7.72 6.84
N SER A 48 -18.04 7.71 6.83
CA SER A 48 -17.21 7.72 5.62
C SER A 48 -16.54 6.38 5.33
N GLY A 49 -16.80 5.36 6.15
CA GLY A 49 -16.27 4.00 5.99
C GLY A 49 -14.85 3.81 6.53
N PRO A 50 -14.20 2.68 6.20
CA PRO A 50 -12.88 2.34 6.73
C PRO A 50 -11.83 3.43 6.47
N LEU A 51 -11.09 3.78 7.53
CA LEU A 51 -9.98 4.72 7.46
C LEU A 51 -8.67 3.98 7.17
N THR A 52 -7.92 4.48 6.20
CA THR A 52 -6.58 3.98 5.84
C THR A 52 -5.51 4.93 6.34
N GLU A 53 -4.65 4.47 7.24
CA GLU A 53 -3.52 5.27 7.75
C GLU A 53 -2.51 5.57 6.63
N ILE A 54 -2.13 6.85 6.50
CA ILE A 54 -1.07 7.31 5.61
C ILE A 54 0.25 7.17 6.35
N ARG A 55 1.12 6.28 5.85
CA ARG A 55 2.47 6.04 6.41
C ARG A 55 3.54 6.41 5.39
N PRO A 56 3.96 7.70 5.31
CA PRO A 56 4.95 8.14 4.34
C PRO A 56 6.35 7.56 4.61
N ASP A 57 6.59 7.10 5.83
CA ASP A 57 7.80 6.43 6.30
C ASP A 57 7.88 4.96 5.88
N VAL A 58 6.76 4.37 5.46
CA VAL A 58 6.70 2.98 5.00
C VAL A 58 6.81 2.93 3.49
N ASP A 59 7.88 2.29 3.01
CA ASP A 59 8.02 1.96 1.59
C ASP A 59 7.13 0.76 1.24
N VAL A 60 5.86 1.06 0.92
CA VAL A 60 4.86 0.07 0.50
C VAL A 60 5.32 -0.71 -0.74
N ARG A 61 6.13 -0.09 -1.61
CA ARG A 61 6.66 -0.76 -2.82
C ARG A 61 7.70 -1.80 -2.44
N ALA A 62 8.59 -1.47 -1.50
CA ALA A 62 9.56 -2.44 -0.97
C ALA A 62 8.85 -3.61 -0.25
N LEU A 63 7.79 -3.34 0.53
CA LEU A 63 6.99 -4.38 1.16
C LEU A 63 6.33 -5.30 0.13
N LEU A 64 5.66 -4.73 -0.88
CA LEU A 64 5.03 -5.50 -1.95
C LEU A 64 6.05 -6.28 -2.77
N ALA A 65 7.22 -5.69 -3.04
CA ALA A 65 8.32 -6.38 -3.71
C ALA A 65 8.81 -7.57 -2.87
N GLY A 66 8.84 -7.45 -1.54
CA GLY A 66 9.12 -8.56 -0.62
C GLY A 66 8.15 -9.73 -0.83
N VAL A 67 6.85 -9.46 -0.69
CA VAL A 67 5.78 -10.46 -0.88
C VAL A 67 5.87 -11.14 -2.24
N LEU A 68 6.19 -10.39 -3.30
CA LEU A 68 6.36 -10.97 -4.63
C LEU A 68 7.58 -11.91 -4.73
N ASN A 69 8.70 -11.63 -4.04
CA ASN A 69 9.79 -12.63 -4.03
C ASN A 69 9.39 -13.88 -3.24
N ASP A 70 8.69 -13.73 -2.11
CA ASP A 70 8.21 -14.89 -1.34
C ASP A 70 7.28 -15.78 -2.19
N MET A 71 6.42 -15.16 -3.00
CA MET A 71 5.60 -15.89 -3.98
C MET A 71 6.43 -16.54 -5.09
N ALA A 72 7.51 -15.90 -5.53
CA ALA A 72 8.43 -16.48 -6.50
C ALA A 72 9.17 -17.70 -5.93
N ASP A 73 9.60 -17.63 -4.67
CA ASP A 73 10.26 -18.73 -3.96
C ASP A 73 9.30 -19.91 -3.79
N GLY A 74 8.06 -19.67 -3.35
CA GLY A 74 7.05 -20.73 -3.28
C GLY A 74 6.75 -21.37 -4.63
N ALA A 75 6.76 -20.60 -5.72
CA ALA A 75 6.62 -21.16 -7.07
C ALA A 75 7.86 -21.99 -7.50
N ARG A 76 9.07 -21.64 -7.06
CA ARG A 76 10.28 -22.44 -7.30
C ARG A 76 10.30 -23.73 -6.49
N GLU A 77 9.82 -23.69 -5.26
CA GLU A 77 9.67 -24.88 -4.43
C GLU A 77 8.70 -25.86 -5.08
N ALA A 78 7.51 -25.40 -5.50
CA ALA A 78 6.55 -26.21 -6.23
C ALA A 78 7.11 -26.76 -7.56
N PHE A 79 7.96 -25.99 -8.25
CA PHE A 79 8.70 -26.47 -9.42
C PHE A 79 9.63 -27.64 -9.11
N MET A 80 10.33 -27.63 -7.96
CA MET A 80 11.25 -28.71 -7.58
C MET A 80 10.52 -29.98 -7.13
N GLU A 81 9.25 -29.88 -6.76
CA GLU A 81 8.44 -30.98 -6.26
C GLU A 81 7.57 -31.66 -7.33
N THR A 82 7.46 -31.09 -8.54
CA THR A 82 6.65 -31.68 -9.62
C THR A 82 7.48 -32.59 -10.52
N ASP A 83 6.89 -33.73 -10.90
CA ASP A 83 7.42 -34.64 -11.93
C ASP A 83 6.74 -34.43 -13.30
N ASP A 84 5.82 -33.46 -13.41
CA ASP A 84 5.10 -33.13 -14.65
C ASP A 84 5.77 -31.95 -15.37
N VAL A 85 6.37 -32.25 -16.53
CA VAL A 85 7.06 -31.28 -17.41
C VAL A 85 6.17 -30.10 -17.83
N SER A 86 4.84 -30.28 -17.87
CA SER A 86 3.91 -29.20 -18.18
C SER A 86 3.72 -28.23 -17.00
N GLU A 87 3.70 -28.75 -15.78
CA GLU A 87 3.64 -27.98 -14.53
C GLU A 87 4.99 -27.28 -14.25
N GLU A 88 6.10 -27.96 -14.51
CA GLU A 88 7.46 -27.38 -14.46
C GLU A 88 7.53 -26.06 -15.25
N ARG A 89 7.01 -26.08 -16.48
CA ARG A 89 7.01 -24.90 -17.35
C ARG A 89 6.10 -23.78 -16.84
N VAL A 90 5.03 -24.11 -16.12
CA VAL A 90 4.10 -23.14 -15.54
C VAL A 90 4.71 -22.50 -14.30
N TYR A 91 5.20 -23.30 -13.35
CA TYR A 91 5.81 -22.80 -12.12
C TYR A 91 7.04 -21.94 -12.39
N GLY A 92 7.91 -22.36 -13.32
CA GLY A 92 9.06 -21.54 -13.73
C GLY A 92 8.66 -20.18 -14.33
N LYS A 93 7.56 -20.12 -15.11
CA LYS A 93 7.04 -18.84 -15.64
C LYS A 93 6.44 -17.97 -14.54
N VAL A 94 5.72 -18.56 -13.60
CA VAL A 94 5.11 -17.84 -12.47
C VAL A 94 6.18 -17.22 -11.58
N ALA A 95 7.20 -17.99 -11.20
CA ALA A 95 8.35 -17.48 -10.45
C ALA A 95 9.04 -16.31 -11.17
N TYR A 96 9.29 -16.46 -12.48
CA TYR A 96 9.89 -15.40 -13.28
C TYR A 96 9.06 -14.11 -13.31
N ILE A 97 7.73 -14.23 -13.43
CA ILE A 97 6.83 -13.06 -13.44
C ILE A 97 6.89 -12.31 -12.11
N PHE A 98 6.84 -13.04 -10.99
CA PHE A 98 6.88 -12.43 -9.67
C PHE A 98 8.21 -11.73 -9.38
N ASP A 99 9.35 -12.37 -9.68
CA ASP A 99 10.66 -11.72 -9.58
C ASP A 99 10.75 -10.43 -10.39
N ARG A 100 10.22 -10.46 -11.63
CA ARG A 100 10.29 -9.32 -12.53
C ARG A 100 9.48 -8.16 -11.98
N LYS A 101 8.29 -8.45 -11.44
CA LYS A 101 7.44 -7.43 -10.81
C LYS A 101 8.03 -6.88 -9.52
N ALA A 102 8.68 -7.71 -8.72
CA ALA A 102 9.40 -7.26 -7.53
C ALA A 102 10.55 -6.29 -7.88
N ARG A 103 11.30 -6.58 -8.96
CA ARG A 103 12.36 -5.69 -9.47
C ARG A 103 11.81 -4.38 -10.01
N GLU A 104 10.78 -4.43 -10.86
CA GLU A 104 10.11 -3.23 -11.40
C GLU A 104 9.65 -2.28 -10.26
N LEU A 105 9.13 -2.83 -9.14
CA LEU A 105 8.71 -2.02 -8.00
C LEU A 105 9.86 -1.29 -7.28
N ARG A 106 11.05 -1.91 -7.24
CA ARG A 106 12.26 -1.33 -6.64
C ARG A 106 12.91 -0.30 -7.57
N GLU A 107 13.01 -0.59 -8.86
CA GLU A 107 13.63 0.29 -9.86
C GLU A 107 12.80 1.56 -10.11
N LEU A 108 11.46 1.48 -10.05
CA LEU A 108 10.59 2.66 -10.14
C LEU A 108 10.78 3.65 -8.99
N ARG A 109 11.39 3.24 -7.88
CA ARG A 109 11.75 4.11 -6.76
C ARG A 109 12.97 4.98 -7.13
N GLU A 110 14.01 4.36 -7.67
CA GLU A 110 15.27 5.01 -8.02
C GLU A 110 15.04 6.12 -9.06
N LEU A 111 14.25 5.85 -10.11
CA LEU A 111 13.93 6.85 -11.14
C LEU A 111 13.14 8.06 -10.62
N ARG A 112 12.35 7.89 -9.56
CA ARG A 112 11.55 8.97 -8.98
C ARG A 112 12.37 9.81 -7.99
N GLU A 113 13.31 9.19 -7.27
CA GLU A 113 14.27 9.89 -6.41
C GLU A 113 15.30 10.68 -7.23
N GLU A 114 15.66 10.24 -8.44
CA GLU A 114 16.56 10.97 -9.36
C GLU A 114 15.88 12.14 -10.10
N SER A 115 14.55 12.18 -10.15
CA SER A 115 13.76 13.19 -10.88
C SER A 115 13.13 14.27 -9.98
N ALA A 116 13.40 14.24 -8.67
CA ALA A 116 12.86 15.17 -7.66
C ALA A 116 13.96 16.07 -7.08
#